data_AF-A0A2X1PQ03-F1
#
_entry.id   AF-A0A2X1PQ03-F1
#
_cell.length_a   1.000
_cell.length_b   1.000
_cell.length_c   1.000
_cell.angle_alpha   90.00
_cell.angle_beta   90.00
_cell.angle_gamma   90.00
#
_symmetry.space_group_name_H-M   'P 1'
#
loop_
_entity.id
_entity.type
_entity.pdbx_description
1 polymer ?
#
loop_
_entity_poly.entity_id
_entity_poly.type
_entity_poly.pdbx_seq_one_letter_code
_entity_poly.pdbx_strand_id
1 'polypeptide(L)' 'MIWDDDKNAAIIDPGGEAERLIQRIEELHLNLKVILITHGHLDHVGAAMQLKQHFWR' A
#
# COMPACT_ATOMS: atom_id res chain seq x y z
N MET A 1 -2.10 6.92 -1.67
CA MET A 1 -0.69 6.58 -1.89
C MET A 1 0.06 7.85 -2.27
N ILE A 2 1.25 8.03 -1.71
CA ILE A 2 2.17 9.14 -1.96
C ILE A 2 3.56 8.57 -2.25
N TRP A 3 4.39 9.27 -3.00
CA TRP A 3 5.77 8.86 -3.29
C TRP A 3 6.68 10.06 -3.55
N ASP A 4 8.00 9.84 -3.42
CA ASP A 4 9.06 10.81 -3.73
C ASP A 4 9.58 10.66 -5.19
N ASP A 5 10.53 11.51 -5.58
CA ASP A 5 11.11 11.46 -6.94
C ASP A 5 11.84 10.14 -7.23
N ASP A 6 12.32 9.45 -6.19
CA ASP A 6 12.99 8.14 -6.26
C ASP A 6 12.00 6.95 -6.26
N LYS A 7 10.69 7.22 -6.39
CA LYS A 7 9.61 6.21 -6.42
C LYS A 7 9.43 5.45 -5.11
N ASN A 8 9.98 5.89 -3.98
CA ASN A 8 9.68 5.33 -2.68
C ASN A 8 8.25 5.72 -2.29
N ALA A 9 7.40 4.72 -2.10
CA ALA A 9 5.98 4.94 -1.86
C ALA A 9 5.57 4.62 -0.43
N ALA A 10 4.62 5.39 0.06
CA ALA A 10 3.81 5.06 1.23
C ALA A 10 2.34 4.94 0.82
N ILE A 11 1.66 3.92 1.36
CA ILE A 11 0.21 3.83 1.30
C ILE A 11 -0.38 4.18 2.67
N ILE A 12 -1.44 4.97 2.66
CA ILE A 12 -2.14 5.43 3.86
C ILE A 12 -3.50 4.75 3.84
N ASP A 13 -3.86 4.09 4.93
CA ASP A 13 -5.15 3.44 5.17
C ASP A 13 -5.66 2.55 4.01
N PRO A 14 -4.93 1.47 3.65
CA PRO A 14 -5.41 0.52 2.65
C PRO A 14 -6.57 -0.31 3.21
N GLY A 15 -7.79 0.21 3.10
CA GLY A 15 -9.03 -0.41 3.59
C GLY A 15 -9.50 -1.66 2.85
N GLY A 16 -9.11 -1.84 1.60
CA GLY A 16 -9.59 -2.93 0.74
C GLY A 16 -8.97 -2.85 -0.66
N GLU A 17 -9.52 -3.64 -1.59
CA GLU A 17 -9.09 -3.68 -3.01
C GLU A 17 -7.57 -3.92 -3.18
N ALA A 18 -7.00 -4.86 -2.43
CA ALA A 18 -5.55 -5.10 -2.42
C ALA A 18 -4.98 -5.36 -3.80
N GLU A 19 -5.66 -6.14 -4.63
CA GLU A 19 -5.23 -6.48 -5.99
C GLU A 19 -5.14 -5.23 -6.88
N ARG A 20 -6.11 -4.31 -6.75
CA ARG A 20 -6.10 -3.04 -7.49
C ARG A 20 -4.97 -2.13 -7.02
N LEU A 21 -4.70 -2.12 -5.71
CA LEU A 21 -3.58 -1.36 -5.13
C LEU A 21 -2.23 -1.93 -5.59
N ILE A 22 -2.07 -3.25 -5.59
CA ILE A 22 -0.87 -3.95 -6.08
C ILE A 22 -0.62 -3.60 -7.55
N GLN A 23 -1.63 -3.79 -8.40
CA GLN A 23 -1.53 -3.48 -9.82
C GLN A 23 -1.11 -2.02 -10.04
N ARG A 24 -1.71 -1.09 -9.28
CA ARG A 24 -1.38 0.33 -9.41
C ARG A 24 0.05 0.66 -8.98
N ILE A 25 0.56 0.02 -7.92
CA ILE A 25 1.94 0.16 -7.45
C ILE A 25 2.92 -0.35 -8.53
N GLU A 26 2.63 -1.50 -9.12
CA GLU A 26 3.45 -2.12 -10.16
C GLU A 26 3.46 -1.31 -11.46
N GLU A 27 2.29 -0.88 -11.96
CA GLU A 27 2.18 -0.01 -13.15
C GLU A 27 2.99 1.28 -13.03
N LEU A 28 3.01 1.87 -11.84
CA LEU A 28 3.73 3.11 -11.56
C LEU A 28 5.21 2.87 -11.22
N HIS A 29 5.65 1.61 -11.20
CA HIS A 29 7.01 1.19 -10.83
C HIS A 29 7.43 1.73 -9.45
N LEU A 30 6.50 1.70 -8.49
CA LEU A 30 6.70 2.23 -7.15
C LEU A 30 7.34 1.19 -6.22
N ASN A 31 8.26 1.66 -5.38
CA ASN A 31 8.90 0.87 -4.34
C ASN A 31 8.13 1.07 -3.03
N LEU A 32 7.16 0.21 -2.73
CA LEU A 32 6.37 0.33 -1.50
C LEU A 32 7.27 0.14 -0.27
N LYS A 33 7.53 1.20 0.48
CA LYS A 33 8.37 1.19 1.68
C LYS A 33 7.57 1.10 2.97
N VAL A 34 6.40 1.74 3.00
CA VAL A 34 5.65 1.93 4.24
C VAL A 34 4.14 1.79 4.00
N ILE A 35 3.46 1.19 4.98
CA ILE A 35 2.01 1.22 5.13
C ILE A 35 1.74 2.02 6.42
N LEU A 36 1.04 3.15 6.29
CA LEU A 36 0.64 4.01 7.40
C LEU A 36 -0.84 3.77 7.70
N ILE A 37 -1.15 3.52 8.97
CA ILE A 37 -2.50 3.28 9.46
C ILE A 37 -2.86 4.39 10.44
N THR A 38 -3.93 5.14 10.18
CA THR A 38 -4.43 6.17 11.09
C THR A 38 -5.13 5.55 12.30
N HIS A 39 -5.98 4.54 12.08
CA HIS A 39 -6.69 3.80 13.11
C HIS A 39 -7.18 2.42 12.61
N GLY A 40 -7.74 1.62 13.53
CA GLY A 40 -8.00 0.19 13.32
C GLY A 40 -9.38 -0.20 12.78
N HIS A 41 -10.14 0.70 12.15
CA HIS A 41 -11.38 0.30 11.50
C HIS A 41 -11.11 -0.48 10.21
N LEU A 42 -12.01 -1.39 9.86
CA LEU A 42 -11.81 -2.34 8.76
C LEU A 42 -11.58 -1.63 7.42
N ASP A 43 -12.29 -0.53 7.17
CA ASP A 43 -12.18 0.33 6.01
C ASP A 43 -10.86 1.13 5.94
N HIS A 44 -10.00 1.02 6.94
CA HIS A 44 -8.65 1.60 6.94
C HIS A 44 -7.54 0.53 6.88
N VAL A 45 -7.80 -0.70 7.35
CA VAL A 45 -6.76 -1.74 7.51
C VAL A 45 -6.91 -2.96 6.62
N GLY A 46 -8.06 -3.14 5.96
CA GLY A 46 -8.48 -4.41 5.37
C GLY A 46 -7.52 -5.01 4.33
N ALA A 47 -6.77 -4.19 3.59
CA ALA A 47 -5.78 -4.64 2.60
C ALA A 47 -4.32 -4.60 3.10
N ALA A 48 -4.05 -4.08 4.31
CA ALA A 48 -2.68 -3.86 4.80
C ALA A 48 -1.83 -5.15 4.82
N MET A 49 -2.41 -6.26 5.29
CA MET A 49 -1.69 -7.53 5.40
C MET A 49 -1.39 -8.16 4.04
N GLN A 50 -2.31 -8.05 3.08
CA GLN A 50 -2.09 -8.56 1.72
C GLN A 50 -0.97 -7.79 1.02
N LEU A 51 -0.97 -6.45 1.14
CA LEU A 51 0.10 -5.60 0.60
C LEU A 51 1.46 -5.93 1.19
N LYS A 52 1.54 -6.06 2.52
CA LYS A 52 2.78 -6.47 3.21
C LYS A 52 3.29 -7.82 2.71
N GLN A 53 2.39 -8.79 2.51
CA GLN A 53 2.76 -10.13 2.04
C GLN A 53 3.24 -10.14 0.58
N HIS A 54 2.72 -9.25 -0.27
CA HIS A 54 3.12 -9.16 -1.67
C HIS A 54 4.48 -8.47 -1.86
N PHE A 55 4.71 -7.35 -1.16
CA PHE A 55 5.88 -6.50 -1.41
C PHE A 55 7.09 -6.72 -0.48
N TRP A 56 6.90 -7.29 0.72
CA TRP A 56 7.96 -7.39 1.75
C TRP A 56 8.29 -8.82 2.18
N ARG A 57 8.00 -9.80 1.32
CA ARG A 57 8.53 -11.15 1.47
C ARG A 57 9.93 -11.27 0.89
#